data_AF-A0A936PZZ7-F1
#
_entry.id   AF-A0A936PZZ7-F1
#
_cell.length_a   1.000
_cell.length_b   1.000
_cell.length_c   1.000
_cell.angle_alpha   90.00
_cell.angle_beta   90.00
_cell.angle_gamma   90.00
#
_symmetry.space_group_name_H-M   'P 1'
#
loop_
_entity.id
_entity.type
_entity.pdbx_description
1 polymer ?
#
loop_
_entity_poly.entity_id
_entity_poly.type
_entity_poly.pdbx_seq_one_letter_code
_entity_poly.pdbx_strand_id
1 'polypeptide(L)'
;MRALSAEVPSPEDAAGAVIPGQSWGWLVEVTPIGTLPLGARGAAQLGWTAMYAQQRSPSVATETLGQVLVGGYTLAVTDDVQVHLRLETGGLYGFDGDGAKVLTRATVGVRLVPGQAASWLNH
;
A
#
# COMPACT_ATOMS: atom_id res chain seq x y z
N MET A 1 -37.62 -1.89 49.39
CA MET A 1 -36.93 -1.23 48.27
C MET A 1 -35.47 -1.64 48.29
N ARG A 2 -35.03 -2.48 47.34
CA ARG A 2 -33.64 -2.97 47.26
C ARG A 2 -32.96 -2.19 46.13
N ALA A 3 -31.99 -1.34 46.47
CA ALA A 3 -31.24 -0.59 45.48
C ALA A 3 -30.35 -1.56 44.68
N LEU A 4 -30.60 -1.67 43.38
CA LEU A 4 -29.67 -2.27 42.42
C LEU A 4 -28.48 -1.31 42.29
N SER A 5 -27.35 -1.65 42.93
CA SER A 5 -26.08 -1.02 42.60
C SER A 5 -25.67 -1.54 41.22
N ALA A 6 -25.79 -0.70 40.20
CA ALA A 6 -25.15 -0.94 38.92
C ALA A 6 -23.65 -0.73 39.13
N GLU A 7 -22.92 -1.83 39.16
CA GLU A 7 -21.45 -1.82 39.19
C GLU A 7 -20.99 -1.19 37.86
N VAL A 8 -20.39 0.00 37.95
CA VAL A 8 -19.81 0.67 36.79
C VAL A 8 -18.54 -0.09 36.44
N PRO A 9 -18.44 -0.72 35.25
CA PRO A 9 -17.25 -1.46 34.87
C PRO A 9 -16.05 -0.51 34.83
N SER A 10 -14.93 -0.96 35.39
CA SER A 10 -13.70 -0.16 35.48
C SER A 10 -13.16 0.06 34.06
N PRO A 11 -12.56 1.23 33.72
CA PRO A 11 -12.05 1.52 32.38
C PRO A 11 -10.97 0.55 31.88
N GLU A 12 -10.39 -0.29 32.76
CA GLU A 12 -9.53 -1.41 32.37
C GLU A 12 -10.28 -2.59 31.73
N ASP A 13 -11.58 -2.77 31.99
CA ASP A 13 -12.43 -3.79 31.37
C ASP A 13 -12.84 -3.41 29.93
N ALA A 14 -12.79 -2.11 29.58
CA ALA A 14 -13.12 -1.61 28.25
C ALA A 14 -12.02 -1.88 27.21
N ALA A 15 -10.81 -2.24 27.63
CA ALA A 15 -9.66 -2.43 26.75
C ALA A 15 -9.47 -3.86 26.24
N GLY A 16 -10.34 -4.81 26.60
CA GLY A 16 -10.04 -6.23 26.38
C GLY A 16 -11.23 -7.16 26.18
N ALA A 17 -12.42 -6.65 25.83
CA ALA A 17 -13.56 -7.50 25.53
C ALA A 17 -13.34 -8.28 24.22
N VAL A 18 -12.64 -9.41 24.31
CA VAL A 18 -12.61 -10.43 23.27
C VAL A 18 -14.03 -10.96 23.13
N ILE A 19 -14.74 -10.52 22.08
CA ILE A 19 -15.99 -11.15 21.68
C ILE A 19 -15.63 -12.56 21.18
N PRO A 20 -16.07 -13.65 21.84
CA PRO A 20 -15.76 -15.00 21.40
C PRO A 20 -16.25 -15.21 19.97
N GLY A 21 -15.36 -15.54 19.04
CA GLY A 21 -15.70 -15.85 17.64
C GLY A 21 -15.56 -14.70 16.64
N GLN A 22 -15.14 -13.49 17.04
CA GLN A 22 -14.83 -12.44 16.06
C GLN A 22 -13.36 -12.46 15.65
N SER A 23 -13.13 -12.44 14.34
CA SER A 23 -11.86 -12.08 13.72
C SER A 23 -11.95 -10.68 13.15
N TRP A 24 -10.92 -9.87 13.33
CA TRP A 24 -10.79 -8.56 12.70
C TRP A 24 -9.39 -8.40 12.12
N GLY A 25 -9.26 -7.50 11.16
CA GLY A 25 -7.97 -7.12 10.63
C GLY A 25 -8.03 -5.74 9.99
N TRP A 26 -6.88 -5.09 9.91
CA TRP A 26 -6.71 -3.82 9.22
C TRP A 26 -5.41 -3.85 8.42
N LEU A 27 -5.42 -3.13 7.30
CA LEU A 27 -4.29 -2.93 6.42
C LEU A 27 -4.12 -1.44 6.20
N VAL A 28 -2.90 -0.96 6.40
CA VAL A 28 -2.48 0.41 6.10
C VAL A 28 -1.40 0.33 5.02
N GLU A 29 -1.62 1.04 3.94
CA GLU A 29 -0.65 1.21 2.86
C GLU A 29 -0.34 2.70 2.71
N VAL A 30 0.95 3.03 2.63
CA VAL A 30 1.45 4.39 2.39
C VAL A 30 2.38 4.35 1.20
N THR A 31 2.03 5.06 0.14
CA THR A 31 2.75 5.05 -1.14
C THR A 31 3.12 6.46 -1.61
N PRO A 32 4.19 7.07 -1.07
CA PRO A 32 4.73 8.31 -1.63
C PRO A 32 5.37 8.06 -2.99
N ILE A 33 4.97 8.85 -3.98
CA ILE A 33 5.52 8.83 -5.33
C ILE A 33 5.89 10.26 -5.74
N GLY A 34 7.14 10.45 -6.13
CA GLY A 34 7.62 11.64 -6.81
C GLY A 34 7.67 11.42 -8.31
N THR A 35 7.27 12.44 -9.08
CA THR A 35 7.46 12.48 -10.53
C THR A 35 8.45 13.59 -10.87
N LEU A 36 9.46 13.26 -11.68
CA LEU A 36 10.50 14.17 -12.11
C LEU A 36 10.43 14.32 -13.63
N PRO A 37 10.10 15.50 -14.17
CA PRO A 37 10.14 15.72 -15.61
C PRO A 37 11.59 15.63 -16.12
N LEU A 38 11.76 14.92 -17.23
CA LEU A 38 13.01 14.70 -17.93
C LEU A 38 12.86 15.28 -19.35
N GLY A 39 12.92 16.61 -19.43
CA GLY A 39 12.72 17.36 -20.67
C GLY A 39 11.25 17.43 -21.09
N ALA A 40 11.02 17.73 -22.38
CA ALA A 40 9.68 18.01 -22.91
C ALA A 40 8.82 16.76 -23.20
N ARG A 41 9.38 15.54 -23.13
CA ARG A 41 8.70 14.30 -23.55
C ARG A 41 8.83 13.15 -22.56
N GLY A 42 9.57 13.29 -21.46
CA GLY A 42 9.82 12.21 -20.53
C GLY A 42 9.58 12.60 -19.07
N ALA A 43 9.23 11.62 -18.22
CA ALA A 43 9.37 11.76 -16.77
C ALA A 43 9.84 10.46 -16.14
N ALA A 44 10.60 10.58 -15.07
CA ALA A 44 10.87 9.48 -14.15
C ALA A 44 9.87 9.52 -12.99
N GLN A 45 9.47 8.34 -12.52
CA GLN A 45 8.76 8.16 -11.27
C GLN A 45 9.63 7.39 -10.30
N LEU A 46 9.68 7.84 -9.06
CA LEU A 46 10.38 7.18 -7.97
C LEU A 46 9.50 7.26 -6.74
N GLY A 47 9.39 6.14 -6.04
CA GLY A 47 8.57 6.06 -4.85
C GLY A 47 8.85 4.80 -4.08
N TRP A 48 8.11 4.67 -2.99
CA TRP A 48 8.09 3.46 -2.19
C TRP A 48 6.69 3.26 -1.64
N THR A 49 6.39 2.03 -1.27
CA THR A 49 5.16 1.61 -0.62
C THR A 49 5.55 0.91 0.67
N ALA A 50 5.07 1.40 1.81
CA ALA A 50 5.11 0.64 3.05
C ALA A 50 3.71 0.10 3.34
N MET A 51 3.66 -1.16 3.72
CA MET A 51 2.43 -1.86 4.07
C MET A 51 2.55 -2.36 5.49
N TYR A 52 1.49 -2.19 6.27
CA TYR A 52 1.35 -2.84 7.57
C TYR A 52 -0.02 -3.49 7.61
N ALA A 53 -0.07 -4.77 7.94
CA ALA A 53 -1.32 -5.49 8.15
C ALA A 53 -1.28 -6.17 9.52
N GLN A 54 -2.37 -6.04 10.26
CA GLN A 54 -2.60 -6.78 11.49
C GLN A 54 -3.93 -7.51 11.38
N GLN A 55 -3.93 -8.80 11.66
CA GLN A 55 -5.11 -9.62 11.73
C GLN A 55 -5.13 -10.35 13.07
N ARG A 56 -6.26 -10.26 13.77
CA ARG A 56 -6.50 -10.97 15.02
C ARG A 56 -7.68 -11.91 14.84
N SER A 57 -7.43 -13.19 15.02
CA SER A 57 -8.43 -14.25 15.04
C SER A 57 -8.38 -14.98 16.39
N PRO A 58 -9.42 -15.74 16.78
CA PRO A 58 -9.48 -16.39 18.09
C PRO A 58 -8.30 -17.33 18.41
N SER A 59 -7.59 -17.83 17.40
CA SER A 59 -6.47 -18.77 17.54
C SER A 59 -5.13 -18.26 17.00
N VAL A 60 -5.11 -17.18 16.22
CA VAL A 60 -3.89 -16.66 15.55
C VAL A 60 -3.92 -15.14 15.48
N ALA A 61 -2.83 -14.50 15.91
CA ALA A 61 -2.53 -13.10 15.61
C ALA A 61 -1.40 -13.08 14.57
N THR A 62 -1.66 -12.45 13.42
CA THR A 62 -0.68 -12.28 12.35
C THR A 62 -0.39 -10.80 12.17
N GLU A 63 0.89 -10.47 12.09
CA GLU A 63 1.38 -9.15 11.74
C GLU A 63 2.27 -9.28 10.52
N THR A 64 2.09 -8.38 9.56
CA THR A 64 2.88 -8.35 8.33
C THR A 64 3.35 -6.93 8.07
N LEU A 65 4.66 -6.78 7.86
CA LEU A 65 5.29 -5.55 7.41
C LEU A 65 5.80 -5.73 5.99
N GLY A 66 5.55 -4.75 5.13
CA GLY A 66 5.96 -4.77 3.74
C GLY A 66 6.66 -3.49 3.34
N GLN A 67 7.67 -3.61 2.49
CA GLN A 67 8.25 -2.47 1.80
C GLN A 67 8.52 -2.81 0.34
N VAL A 68 8.03 -1.98 -0.56
CA VAL A 68 8.24 -2.09 -2.01
C VAL A 68 8.80 -0.77 -2.53
N LEU A 69 9.93 -0.83 -3.23
CA LEU A 69 10.46 0.27 -4.02
C LEU A 69 9.76 0.28 -5.37
N VAL A 70 9.38 1.47 -5.81
CA VAL A 70 8.72 1.70 -7.10
C VAL A 70 9.58 2.64 -7.92
N GLY A 71 9.94 2.22 -9.12
CA GLY A 71 10.62 3.05 -10.11
C GLY A 71 9.88 2.98 -11.43
N GLY A 72 9.91 4.05 -12.21
CA GLY A 72 9.31 4.04 -13.53
C GLY A 72 9.80 5.15 -14.43
N TYR A 73 9.51 5.00 -15.72
CA TYR A 73 9.81 5.98 -16.73
C TYR A 73 8.66 6.03 -17.74
N THR A 74 8.20 7.22 -18.06
CA THR A 74 7.21 7.44 -19.12
C THR A 74 7.82 8.32 -20.19
N LEU A 75 7.63 7.93 -21.46
CA LEU A 75 8.14 8.64 -22.64
C LEU A 75 7.02 8.83 -23.65
N ALA A 76 6.81 10.06 -24.09
CA ALA A 76 5.99 10.39 -25.26
C ALA A 76 6.82 10.11 -26.53
N VAL A 77 6.54 8.97 -27.18
CA VAL A 77 7.24 8.52 -28.40
C VAL A 77 6.79 9.35 -29.61
N THR A 78 5.48 9.64 -29.67
CA THR A 78 4.89 10.57 -30.65
C THR A 78 3.98 11.54 -29.90
N ASP A 79 3.26 12.40 -30.62
CA ASP A 79 2.30 13.32 -29.99
C ASP A 79 1.01 12.61 -29.55
N ASP A 80 0.84 11.36 -29.98
CA ASP A 80 -0.30 10.49 -29.69
C ASP A 80 0.05 9.24 -28.88
N VAL A 81 1.33 8.91 -28.74
CA VAL A 81 1.78 7.63 -28.16
C VAL A 81 2.72 7.86 -26.99
N GLN A 82 2.44 7.20 -25.87
CA GLN A 82 3.32 7.10 -24.72
C GLN A 82 3.72 5.64 -24.48
N VAL A 83 4.93 5.45 -24.01
CA VAL A 83 5.41 4.18 -23.44
C VAL A 83 5.72 4.42 -21.98
N HIS A 84 5.29 3.51 -21.12
CA HIS A 84 5.63 3.52 -19.71
C HIS A 84 6.31 2.21 -19.31
N LEU A 85 7.32 2.35 -18.48
CA LEU A 85 8.05 1.29 -17.80
C LEU A 85 7.85 1.49 -16.31
N ARG A 86 7.52 0.42 -15.59
CA ARG A 86 7.42 0.43 -14.13
C ARG A 86 8.09 -0.81 -13.58
N LEU A 87 8.92 -0.63 -12.55
CA LEU A 87 9.59 -1.66 -11.79
C LEU A 87 9.15 -1.53 -10.33
N GLU A 88 8.68 -2.62 -9.76
CA GLU A 88 8.30 -2.72 -8.36
C GLU A 88 9.15 -3.84 -7.74
N THR A 89 9.91 -3.55 -6.70
CA THR A 89 10.75 -4.54 -6.05
C THR A 89 10.77 -4.37 -4.54
N GLY A 90 10.65 -5.45 -3.79
CA GLY A 90 10.64 -5.39 -2.34
C GLY A 90 10.20 -6.69 -1.71
N GLY A 91 9.72 -6.61 -0.47
CA GLY A 91 9.28 -7.81 0.23
C GLY A 91 8.24 -7.57 1.31
N LEU A 92 7.52 -8.64 1.62
CA LEU A 92 6.64 -8.78 2.77
C LEU A 92 7.33 -9.68 3.81
N TYR A 93 7.26 -9.25 5.06
CA TYR A 93 7.82 -9.92 6.23
C TYR A 93 6.66 -10.25 7.17
N GLY A 94 6.31 -11.54 7.24
CA GLY A 94 5.38 -12.05 8.26
C GLY A 94 6.12 -12.26 9.57
N PHE A 95 5.55 -11.81 10.69
CA PHE A 95 6.09 -12.09 12.03
C PHE A 95 5.62 -13.45 12.58
N ASP A 96 4.72 -14.14 11.87
CA ASP A 96 4.16 -15.43 12.23
C ASP A 96 5.04 -16.64 11.87
N GLY A 97 6.27 -16.39 11.41
CA GLY A 97 7.23 -17.42 11.01
C GLY A 97 7.13 -17.84 9.55
N ASP A 98 6.21 -17.24 8.77
CA ASP A 98 6.18 -17.39 7.33
C ASP A 98 7.32 -16.53 6.74
N GLY A 99 8.29 -17.18 6.09
CA GLY A 99 9.52 -16.55 5.63
C GLY A 99 9.29 -15.32 4.73
N ALA A 100 10.32 -14.49 4.58
CA ALA A 100 10.25 -13.28 3.75
C ALA A 100 9.80 -13.60 2.31
N LYS A 101 8.77 -12.90 1.83
CA LYS A 101 8.26 -13.03 0.45
C LYS A 101 8.77 -11.87 -0.37
N VAL A 102 9.52 -12.16 -1.44
CA VAL A 102 10.06 -11.14 -2.33
C VAL A 102 9.09 -10.92 -3.50
N LEU A 103 8.80 -9.66 -3.78
CA LEU A 103 8.10 -9.22 -4.98
C LEU A 103 9.11 -8.53 -5.89
N THR A 104 9.20 -8.97 -7.15
CA THR A 104 9.83 -8.20 -8.23
C THR A 104 8.92 -8.27 -9.44
N ARG A 105 8.49 -7.12 -9.93
CA ARG A 105 7.57 -7.00 -11.06
C ARG A 105 8.04 -5.88 -11.98
N ALA A 106 8.16 -6.19 -13.26
CA ALA A 106 8.35 -5.19 -14.31
C ALA A 106 7.09 -5.15 -15.19
N THR A 107 6.58 -3.95 -15.43
CA THR A 107 5.43 -3.69 -16.29
C THR A 107 5.86 -2.75 -17.40
N VAL A 108 5.55 -3.13 -18.64
CA VAL A 108 5.70 -2.28 -19.82
C VAL A 108 4.30 -2.06 -20.38
N GLY A 109 3.98 -0.82 -20.71
CA GLY A 109 2.72 -0.55 -21.39
C GLY A 109 2.83 0.59 -22.37
N VAL A 110 1.91 0.57 -23.34
CA VAL A 110 1.78 1.57 -24.39
C VAL A 110 0.42 2.23 -24.21
N ARG A 111 0.38 3.54 -24.32
CA ARG A 111 -0.85 4.33 -24.19
C ARG A 111 -1.01 5.22 -25.41
N LEU A 112 -2.19 5.15 -26.03
CA LEU A 112 -2.60 6.11 -27.05
C LEU A 112 -3.33 7.27 -26.37
N VAL A 113 -2.79 8.48 -26.51
CA VAL A 113 -3.32 9.73 -25.98
C VAL A 113 -3.22 10.79 -27.08
N PRO A 114 -4.18 10.84 -28.01
CA PRO A 114 -4.08 11.68 -29.21
C PRO A 114 -3.84 13.17 -28.92
N GLY A 115 -2.82 13.75 -29.53
CA GLY A 115 -2.43 15.17 -29.42
C GLY A 115 -1.97 15.63 -28.04
N GLN A 116 -1.87 14.73 -27.07
CA GLN A 116 -1.64 15.05 -25.66
C GLN A 116 -0.59 14.15 -25.00
N ALA A 117 0.16 13.39 -25.79
CA ALA A 117 1.15 12.47 -25.24
C ALA A 117 2.23 13.16 -24.38
N ALA A 118 2.49 14.47 -24.56
CA ALA A 118 3.46 15.23 -23.77
C ALA A 118 2.85 16.27 -22.81
N SER A 119 1.54 16.51 -22.84
CA SER A 119 0.91 17.64 -22.11
C SER A 119 0.94 17.50 -20.58
N TRP A 120 0.99 16.27 -20.08
CA TRP A 120 0.99 15.92 -18.65
C TRP A 120 2.27 16.33 -17.90
N LEU A 121 3.32 16.80 -18.58
CA LEU A 121 4.55 17.32 -17.97
C LEU A 121 4.42 18.77 -17.48
N ASN A 122 3.36 19.48 -17.87
CA ASN A 122 3.19 20.92 -17.66
C ASN A 122 2.15 21.26 -16.57
N HIS A 123 1.82 20.33 -15.67
CA HIS A 123 0.86 20.52 -14.57
C HIS A 123 1.53 20.42 -13.20
#